data_AF-A0A8T7BXW8-F1
#
_entry.id   AF-A0A8T7BXW8-F1
#
_cell.length_a   1.000
_cell.length_b   1.000
_cell.length_c   1.000
_cell.angle_alpha   90.00
_cell.angle_beta   90.00
_cell.angle_gamma   90.00
#
_symmetry.space_group_name_H-M   'P 1'
#
loop_
_entity.id
_entity.type
_entity.pdbx_description
1 polymer ?
#
loop_
_entity_poly.entity_id
_entity_poly.type
_entity_poly.pdbx_seq_one_letter_code
_entity_poly.pdbx_strand_id
1 'polypeptide(L)'
;MTHQQQLYELVISTPFITTADVEPHLSWTAMTGAIASGHQLPPPLLEDVYLERQGCGYFNRCAWIDGLGLATKTVTVFPDNRDRQPPLPTAQGAVLLFDD
;
A
#
# COMPACT_ATOMS: atom_id res chain seq x y z
N MET A 1 -31.81 -18.29 -21.53
CA MET A 1 -30.90 -17.37 -20.81
C MET A 1 -29.75 -17.10 -21.76
N THR A 2 -29.60 -15.87 -22.20
CA THR A 2 -28.72 -15.48 -23.30
C THR A 2 -27.27 -15.37 -22.82
N HIS A 3 -26.34 -15.68 -23.73
CA HIS A 3 -24.88 -15.64 -23.56
C HIS A 3 -24.34 -14.29 -23.03
N GLN A 4 -25.15 -13.23 -23.03
CA GLN A 4 -24.86 -11.89 -22.49
C GLN A 4 -24.94 -11.80 -20.95
N GLN A 5 -25.68 -12.69 -20.26
CA GLN A 5 -25.76 -12.65 -18.80
C GLN A 5 -24.53 -13.28 -18.11
N GLN A 6 -23.74 -14.08 -18.84
CA GLN A 6 -22.54 -14.75 -18.30
C GLN A 6 -21.28 -13.87 -18.38
N LEU A 7 -21.35 -12.70 -19.04
CA LEU A 7 -20.24 -11.76 -19.19
C LEU A 7 -20.23 -10.60 -18.16
N TYR A 8 -21.23 -10.53 -17.26
CA TYR A 8 -21.36 -9.48 -16.26
C TYR A 8 -20.88 -9.89 -14.84
N GLU A 9 -20.51 -11.15 -14.63
CA GLU A 9 -20.06 -11.67 -13.32
C GLU A 9 -18.56 -12.03 -13.29
N LEU A 10 -17.72 -11.33 -14.06
CA LEU A 10 -16.34 -11.15 -13.60
C LEU A 10 -16.39 -10.13 -12.46
N VAL A 11 -16.75 -10.62 -11.27
CA VAL A 11 -16.48 -9.91 -10.03
C VAL A 11 -14.97 -9.80 -9.94
N ILE A 12 -14.41 -8.70 -10.46
CA ILE A 12 -13.04 -8.31 -10.17
C ILE A 12 -13.04 -7.95 -8.68
N SER A 13 -12.87 -8.95 -7.82
CA SER A 13 -12.66 -8.74 -6.40
C SER A 13 -11.27 -8.15 -6.25
N THR A 14 -11.18 -6.91 -5.76
CA THR A 14 -9.90 -6.32 -5.37
C THR A 14 -9.25 -7.25 -4.32
N PRO A 15 -8.04 -7.80 -4.58
CA PRO A 15 -7.37 -8.66 -3.61
C PRO A 15 -7.09 -7.88 -2.32
N PHE A 16 -7.34 -8.50 -1.17
CA PHE A 16 -6.94 -7.97 0.13
C PHE A 16 -5.77 -8.79 0.64
N ILE A 17 -4.59 -8.16 0.72
CA ILE A 17 -3.34 -8.79 1.13
C ILE A 17 -3.05 -8.38 2.57
N THR A 18 -3.01 -9.36 3.47
CA THR A 18 -2.65 -9.17 4.88
C THR A 18 -1.16 -9.43 5.12
N THR A 19 -0.67 -9.13 6.32
CA THR A 19 0.72 -9.45 6.69
C THR A 19 1.02 -10.95 6.63
N ALA A 20 0.04 -11.80 6.96
CA ALA A 20 0.19 -13.25 6.89
C ALA A 20 0.36 -13.75 5.45
N ASP A 21 -0.22 -13.05 4.49
CA ASP A 21 -0.08 -13.35 3.05
C ASP A 21 1.27 -12.88 2.50
N VAL A 22 1.94 -11.93 3.16
CA VAL A 22 3.20 -11.34 2.70
C VAL A 22 4.42 -12.07 3.26
N GLU A 23 4.42 -12.40 4.56
CA GLU A 23 5.58 -12.95 5.27
C GLU A 23 6.25 -14.14 4.55
N PRO A 24 5.51 -15.12 3.98
CA PRO A 24 6.12 -16.26 3.27
C PRO A 24 6.76 -15.90 1.93
N HIS A 25 6.41 -14.75 1.35
CA HIS A 25 6.81 -14.32 0.01
C HIS A 25 7.86 -13.21 0.04
N LEU A 26 8.16 -12.65 1.21
CA LEU A 26 9.09 -11.55 1.35
C LEU A 26 10.53 -12.06 1.48
N SER A 27 11.43 -11.53 0.65
CA SER A 27 12.87 -11.73 0.77
C SER A 27 13.57 -10.39 0.70
N TRP A 28 14.57 -10.17 1.56
CA TRP A 28 15.39 -8.96 1.54
C TRP A 28 15.97 -8.70 0.15
N THR A 29 16.54 -9.72 -0.49
CA THR A 29 17.14 -9.60 -1.83
C THR A 29 16.10 -9.22 -2.88
N ALA A 30 14.93 -9.86 -2.85
CA ALA A 30 13.84 -9.55 -3.78
C ALA A 30 13.34 -8.11 -3.58
N MET A 31 13.17 -7.67 -2.34
CA MET A 31 12.74 -6.32 -2.01
C MET A 31 13.76 -5.26 -2.47
N THR A 32 15.04 -5.45 -2.16
CA THR A 32 16.08 -4.50 -2.61
C THR A 32 16.19 -4.46 -4.13
N GLY A 33 16.03 -5.61 -4.80
CA GLY A 33 16.02 -5.69 -6.26
C GLY A 33 14.84 -4.93 -6.87
N ALA A 34 13.63 -5.10 -6.31
CA ALA A 34 12.44 -4.38 -6.75
C ALA A 34 12.60 -2.85 -6.59
N ILE A 35 13.14 -2.40 -5.45
CA ILE A 35 13.43 -0.97 -5.22
C ILE A 35 14.47 -0.45 -6.23
N ALA A 36 15.53 -1.20 -6.49
CA ALA A 36 16.55 -0.80 -7.47
C ALA A 36 15.98 -0.70 -8.89
N SER A 37 15.16 -1.67 -9.31
CA SER A 37 14.47 -1.66 -10.60
C SER A 37 13.48 -0.50 -10.72
N GLY A 38 12.73 -0.20 -9.66
CA GLY A 38 11.82 0.95 -9.63
C GLY A 38 12.55 2.27 -9.86
N HIS A 39 13.77 2.43 -9.34
CA HIS A 39 14.58 3.63 -9.58
C HIS A 39 15.16 3.74 -11.01
N GLN A 40 15.04 2.71 -11.85
CA GLN A 40 15.41 2.79 -13.27
C GLN A 40 14.26 3.28 -14.16
N LEU A 41 13.05 3.36 -13.62
CA LEU A 41 11.87 3.82 -14.35
C LEU A 41 11.84 5.36 -14.44
N PRO A 42 10.97 5.93 -15.30
CA PRO A 42 10.75 7.37 -15.32
C PRO A 42 10.41 7.92 -13.92
N PRO A 43 10.79 9.18 -13.63
CA PRO A 43 10.43 9.81 -12.36
C PRO A 43 8.92 9.78 -12.12
N PRO A 44 8.46 9.42 -10.91
CA PRO A 44 7.04 9.40 -10.60
C PRO A 44 6.43 10.81 -10.56
N LEU A 45 5.14 10.92 -10.85
CA LEU A 45 4.32 11.96 -10.23
C LEU A 45 4.14 11.59 -8.75
N LEU A 46 4.63 12.46 -7.86
CA LEU A 46 4.72 12.18 -6.43
C LEU A 46 4.09 13.32 -5.63
N GLU A 47 3.15 12.99 -4.75
CA GLU A 47 2.50 13.94 -3.85
C GLU A 47 2.35 13.36 -2.45
N ASP A 48 2.47 14.22 -1.44
CA ASP A 48 2.40 13.86 -0.02
C ASP A 48 1.35 14.70 0.72
N VAL A 49 0.61 14.06 1.63
CA VAL A 49 -0.24 14.74 2.62
C VAL A 49 0.22 14.34 4.01
N TYR A 50 0.56 15.33 4.83
CA TYR A 50 0.96 15.14 6.21
C TYR A 50 0.02 15.89 7.15
N LEU A 51 -0.46 15.21 8.20
CA LEU A 51 -1.25 15.80 9.27
C LEU A 51 -0.62 15.44 10.62
N GLU A 52 -0.61 16.38 11.54
CA GLU A 52 -0.16 16.16 12.91
C GLU A 52 -1.23 16.63 13.90
N ARG A 53 -1.43 15.85 14.96
CA ARG A 53 -2.31 16.22 16.07
C ARG A 53 -1.76 15.65 17.37
N GLN A 54 -1.37 16.52 18.30
CA GLN A 54 -0.99 16.11 19.68
C GLN A 54 0.08 15.01 19.70
N GLY A 55 1.15 15.15 18.90
CA GLY A 55 2.22 14.15 18.79
C GLY A 55 1.86 12.88 17.99
N CYS A 56 0.61 12.77 17.51
CA CYS A 56 0.20 11.76 16.56
C CYS A 56 0.39 12.26 15.12
N GLY A 57 0.82 11.38 14.23
CA GLY A 57 1.04 11.68 12.82
C GLY A 57 0.16 10.86 11.88
N TYR A 58 -0.23 11.46 10.77
CA TYR A 58 -0.76 10.80 9.58
C TYR A 58 0.09 11.24 8.38
N PHE A 59 0.46 10.28 7.55
CA PHE A 59 1.20 10.49 6.33
C PHE A 59 0.58 9.69 5.20
N ASN A 60 0.22 10.35 4.10
CA ASN A 60 -0.17 9.71 2.86
C ASN A 60 0.83 10.10 1.76
N ARG A 61 1.32 9.11 1.03
CA ARG A 61 2.15 9.30 -0.16
C ARG A 61 1.51 8.62 -1.34
N CYS A 62 1.35 9.35 -2.44
CA CYS A 62 0.92 8.83 -3.73
C CYS A 62 2.08 8.90 -4.70
N ALA A 63 2.32 7.82 -5.44
CA ALA A 63 3.32 7.75 -6.50
C ALA A 63 2.71 7.09 -7.73
N TRP A 64 2.74 7.79 -8.87
CA TRP A 64 2.35 7.26 -10.18
C TRP A 64 3.59 7.20 -11.06
N ILE A 65 3.93 6.01 -11.53
CA ILE A 65 5.04 5.78 -12.46
C ILE A 65 4.47 5.25 -13.77
N ASP A 66 4.72 5.95 -14.87
CA ASP A 66 4.30 5.55 -16.21
C ASP A 66 4.73 4.12 -16.52
N GLY A 67 3.76 3.27 -16.89
CA GLY A 67 3.98 1.87 -17.25
C GLY A 67 4.21 0.91 -16.07
N LEU A 68 4.09 1.38 -14.82
CA LEU A 68 4.10 0.53 -13.62
C LEU A 68 2.78 0.62 -12.83
N GLY A 69 2.15 1.79 -12.81
CA GLY A 69 0.88 2.04 -12.12
C GLY A 69 0.97 3.10 -11.03
N LEU A 70 -0.06 3.12 -10.17
CA LEU A 70 -0.23 4.10 -9.10
C LEU A 70 -0.36 3.39 -7.75
N ALA A 71 0.37 3.88 -6.73
CA ALA A 71 0.21 3.43 -5.36
C ALA A 71 -0.06 4.60 -4.42
N THR A 72 -0.98 4.42 -3.49
CA THR A 72 -1.14 5.31 -2.33
C THR A 72 -0.87 4.55 -1.04
N LYS A 73 0.07 5.03 -0.25
CA LYS A 73 0.41 4.46 1.06
C LYS A 73 0.01 5.44 2.15
N THR A 74 -0.91 5.01 2.99
CA THR A 74 -1.29 5.72 4.21
C THR A 74 -0.59 5.09 5.40
N VAL A 75 0.00 5.92 6.26
CA VAL A 75 0.66 5.51 7.51
C VAL A 75 0.21 6.43 8.64
N THR A 76 -0.07 5.87 9.81
CA THR A 76 -0.25 6.61 11.05
C THR A 76 0.89 6.31 12.01
N VAL A 77 1.25 7.30 12.83
CA VAL A 77 2.18 7.16 13.95
C VAL A 77 1.47 7.59 15.22
N PHE A 78 1.24 6.64 16.13
CA PHE A 78 0.63 6.87 17.44
C PHE A 78 1.61 6.41 18.53
N PRO A 79 2.43 7.31 19.10
CA PRO A 79 3.49 6.95 20.05
C PRO A 79 2.99 6.11 21.23
N ASP A 80 1.86 6.51 21.81
CA ASP A 80 1.27 5.91 23.02
C ASP A 80 0.67 4.51 22.79
N ASN A 81 0.62 4.01 21.55
CA ASN A 81 0.15 2.65 21.27
C ASN A 81 0.97 1.57 21.99
N ARG A 82 2.25 1.86 22.25
CA ARG A 82 3.14 0.95 22.98
C ARG A 82 2.74 0.75 24.45
N ASP A 83 2.01 1.70 25.03
CA ASP A 83 1.62 1.71 26.45
C ASP A 83 0.22 1.11 26.68
N ARG A 84 -0.47 0.72 25.61
CA ARG A 84 -1.77 0.03 25.68
C ARG A 84 -1.63 -1.40 26.23
N GLN A 85 -2.75 -1.96 26.70
CA GLN A 85 -2.83 -3.36 27.13
C GLN A 85 -3.96 -4.10 26.39
N PRO A 86 -3.65 -5.00 25.44
CA PRO A 86 -2.31 -5.35 24.94
C PRO A 86 -1.68 -4.18 24.14
N PRO A 87 -0.33 -4.15 24.01
CA PRO A 87 0.35 -3.12 23.23
C PRO A 87 -0.03 -3.22 21.75
N LEU A 88 -0.12 -2.07 21.08
CA LEU A 88 -0.38 -1.97 19.64
C LEU A 88 0.87 -1.42 18.92
N PRO A 89 1.03 -1.69 17.60
CA PRO A 89 2.09 -1.07 16.82
C PRO A 89 1.96 0.45 16.79
N THR A 90 3.07 1.15 17.04
CA THR A 90 3.17 2.62 16.95
C THR A 90 2.95 3.10 15.52
N ALA A 91 3.51 2.40 14.53
CA ALA A 91 3.29 2.67 13.11
C ALA A 91 2.33 1.63 12.53
N GLN A 92 1.34 2.10 11.78
CA GLN A 92 0.37 1.26 11.06
C GLN A 92 0.18 1.85 9.68
N GLY A 93 -0.08 1.02 8.68
CA GLY A 93 -0.32 1.53 7.35
C GLY A 93 -0.96 0.53 6.42
N ALA A 94 -1.49 1.07 5.32
CA ALA A 94 -2.10 0.31 4.24
C ALA A 94 -1.65 0.90 2.90
N VAL A 95 -1.60 0.05 1.88
CA VAL A 95 -1.32 0.46 0.50
C VAL A 95 -2.53 0.09 -0.35
N LEU A 96 -2.97 1.02 -1.19
CA LEU A 96 -3.85 0.71 -2.31
C LEU A 96 -3.01 0.82 -3.59
N LEU A 97 -3.11 -0.21 -4.43
CA LEU A 97 -2.43 -0.31 -5.71
C LEU A 97 -3.49 -0.21 -6.82
N PHE A 98 -3.19 0.59 -7.83
CA PHE A 98 -4.01 0.81 -9.00
C PHE A 98 -3.18 0.49 -10.24
N ASP A 99 -3.85 -0.12 -11.21
CA ASP A 99 -3.35 -0.25 -12.57
C ASP A 99 -3.56 1.08 -13.31
N ASP A 100 -2.66 1.40 -14.24
CA ASP A 100 -2.67 2.63 -15.07
C ASP A 100 -2.93 2.28 -16.55
#